data_AF-A0A5D6W824-F1
#
_entry.id   AF-A0A5D6W824-F1
#
_cell.length_a   1.000
_cell.length_b   1.000
_cell.length_c   1.000
_cell.angle_alpha   90.00
_cell.angle_beta   90.00
_cell.angle_gamma   90.00
#
_symmetry.space_group_name_H-M   'P 1'
#
loop_
_entity.id
_entity.type
_entity.pdbx_description
1 polymer ?
#
loop_
_entity_poly.entity_id
_entity_poly.type
_entity_poly.pdbx_seq_one_letter_code
_entity_poly.pdbx_strand_id
1 'polypeptide(L)'
;MIVSEYMHRRFLRKGIAMRKVLSVWFVLLMVLAVLAPGHGFAEDELHRVVRVGWFDSTFNSIDAYGRRTGYAYEYQRKIAAYTGWQYEYVEGSWVDLLKKLQRGEIDLLADVSYKEDRVGTMLLSHYAMGEEDYYIFIDPDKSTINPDDLTTLNGKRLGVYKGSLQEQILKG
;
A
#
# COMPACT_ATOMS: atom_id res chain seq x y z
N MET A 1 -80.63 -26.95 23.29
CA MET A 1 -79.96 -25.63 23.49
C MET A 1 -78.52 -25.75 24.01
N ILE A 2 -78.22 -26.65 24.95
CA ILE A 2 -76.90 -26.78 25.61
C ILE A 2 -75.75 -27.25 24.68
N VAL A 3 -76.04 -28.12 23.70
CA VAL A 3 -75.00 -28.67 22.79
C VAL A 3 -74.42 -27.62 21.83
N SER A 4 -75.23 -26.64 21.41
CA SER A 4 -74.80 -25.56 20.49
C SER A 4 -73.81 -24.61 21.17
N GLU A 5 -74.09 -24.23 22.41
CA GLU A 5 -73.25 -23.32 23.19
C GLU A 5 -71.89 -23.95 23.58
N TYR A 6 -71.89 -25.25 23.88
CA TYR A 6 -70.67 -26.02 24.16
C TYR A 6 -69.76 -26.10 22.93
N MET A 7 -70.33 -26.39 21.76
CA MET A 7 -69.58 -26.48 20.51
C MET A 7 -69.02 -25.11 20.09
N HIS A 8 -69.78 -24.03 20.28
CA HIS A 8 -69.33 -22.66 20.00
C HIS A 8 -68.17 -22.23 20.93
N ARG A 9 -68.28 -22.47 22.26
CA ARG A 9 -67.20 -22.19 23.22
C ARG A 9 -65.94 -23.03 22.97
N ARG A 10 -66.10 -24.29 22.52
CA ARG A 10 -64.97 -25.17 22.14
C ARG A 10 -64.25 -24.66 20.88
N PHE A 11 -64.98 -24.13 19.90
CA PHE A 11 -64.40 -23.54 18.68
C PHE A 11 -63.64 -22.24 18.99
N LEU A 12 -64.21 -21.36 19.81
CA LEU A 12 -63.55 -20.13 20.28
C LEU A 12 -62.28 -20.42 21.10
N ARG A 13 -62.31 -21.42 22.01
CA ARG A 13 -61.13 -21.86 22.78
C ARG A 13 -60.03 -22.42 21.88
N LYS A 14 -60.36 -23.17 20.83
CA LYS A 14 -59.40 -23.67 19.84
C LYS A 14 -58.74 -22.52 19.07
N GLY A 15 -59.50 -21.51 18.65
CA GLY A 15 -58.95 -20.32 17.96
C GLY A 15 -58.02 -19.47 18.83
N ILE A 16 -58.35 -19.30 20.13
CA ILE A 16 -57.49 -18.60 21.10
C ILE A 16 -56.21 -19.41 21.40
N ALA A 17 -56.32 -20.74 21.54
CA ALA A 17 -55.17 -21.62 21.73
C ALA A 17 -54.24 -21.60 20.50
N MET A 18 -54.79 -21.63 19.29
CA MET A 18 -54.04 -21.55 18.03
C MET A 18 -53.26 -20.23 17.90
N ARG A 19 -53.89 -19.10 18.26
CA ARG A 19 -53.25 -17.78 18.28
C ARG A 19 -52.09 -17.70 19.27
N LYS A 20 -52.27 -18.24 20.49
CA LYS A 20 -51.20 -18.29 21.50
C LYS A 20 -50.02 -19.14 21.05
N VAL A 21 -50.29 -20.28 20.41
CA VAL A 21 -49.24 -21.15 19.85
C VAL A 21 -48.49 -20.41 18.73
N LEU A 22 -49.19 -19.74 17.81
CA LEU A 22 -48.56 -18.93 16.76
C LEU A 22 -47.68 -17.81 17.35
N SER A 23 -48.16 -17.11 18.39
CA SER A 23 -47.39 -16.06 19.05
C SER A 23 -46.14 -16.60 19.73
N VAL A 24 -46.20 -17.77 20.36
CA VAL A 24 -45.02 -18.41 20.96
C VAL A 24 -44.01 -18.78 19.89
N TRP A 25 -44.44 -19.37 18.77
CA TRP A 25 -43.54 -19.69 17.65
C TRP A 25 -42.91 -18.43 17.02
N PHE A 26 -43.68 -17.35 16.89
CA PHE A 26 -43.18 -16.07 16.39
C PHE A 26 -42.12 -15.46 17.33
N VAL A 27 -42.36 -15.48 18.64
CA VAL A 27 -41.37 -15.05 19.64
C VAL A 27 -40.15 -15.96 19.62
N LEU A 28 -40.33 -17.27 19.51
CA LEU A 28 -39.23 -18.23 19.42
C LEU A 28 -38.35 -17.97 18.20
N LEU A 29 -38.96 -17.68 17.04
CA LEU A 29 -38.27 -17.30 15.81
C LEU A 29 -37.51 -15.98 15.95
N MET A 30 -38.09 -14.98 16.61
CA MET A 30 -37.38 -13.73 16.88
C MET A 30 -36.17 -13.93 17.81
N VAL A 31 -36.31 -14.74 18.85
CA VAL A 31 -35.19 -15.07 19.76
C VAL A 31 -34.11 -15.85 19.01
N LEU A 32 -34.49 -16.79 18.13
CA LEU A 32 -33.53 -17.52 17.30
C LEU A 32 -32.78 -16.60 16.33
N ALA A 33 -33.45 -15.59 15.77
CA ALA A 33 -32.82 -14.62 14.88
C ALA A 33 -31.82 -13.70 15.61
N VAL A 34 -32.04 -13.40 16.89
CA VAL A 34 -31.11 -12.61 17.72
C VAL A 34 -29.92 -13.44 18.20
N LEU A 35 -30.13 -14.74 18.46
CA LEU A 35 -29.09 -15.67 18.91
C LEU A 35 -28.29 -16.29 17.76
N ALA A 36 -28.76 -16.16 16.52
CA ALA A 36 -27.96 -16.52 15.36
C ALA A 36 -26.68 -15.69 15.39
N PRO A 37 -25.48 -16.32 15.33
CA PRO A 37 -24.24 -15.58 15.28
C PRO A 37 -24.31 -14.67 14.06
N GLY A 38 -24.46 -13.37 14.31
CA GLY A 38 -24.31 -12.36 13.29
C GLY A 38 -22.96 -12.62 12.67
N HIS A 39 -22.96 -13.05 11.41
CA HIS A 39 -21.77 -12.91 10.59
C HIS A 39 -21.68 -11.40 10.40
N GLY A 40 -21.05 -10.73 11.37
CA GLY A 40 -20.51 -9.42 11.11
C GLY A 40 -19.62 -9.62 9.91
N PHE A 41 -19.97 -9.00 8.79
CA PHE A 41 -18.98 -8.66 7.80
C PHE A 41 -18.05 -7.64 8.48
N ALA A 42 -17.17 -8.13 9.36
CA ALA A 42 -15.85 -7.56 9.38
C ALA A 42 -15.38 -7.83 7.96
N GLU A 43 -15.42 -6.79 7.13
CA GLU A 43 -14.57 -6.74 5.96
C GLU A 43 -13.19 -7.10 6.51
N ASP A 44 -12.72 -8.32 6.24
CA ASP A 44 -11.30 -8.64 6.38
C ASP A 44 -10.65 -7.50 5.59
N GLU A 45 -10.16 -6.47 6.27
CA GLU A 45 -9.31 -5.46 5.67
C GLU A 45 -8.14 -6.27 5.14
N LEU A 46 -8.26 -6.67 3.88
CA LEU A 46 -7.36 -7.58 3.23
C LEU A 46 -6.09 -6.77 3.11
N HIS A 47 -5.23 -6.86 4.13
CA HIS A 47 -4.02 -6.06 4.25
C HIS A 47 -3.24 -6.24 2.97
N ARG A 48 -3.32 -5.23 2.09
CA ARG A 48 -2.74 -5.33 0.76
C ARG A 48 -1.23 -5.45 0.92
N VAL A 49 -0.68 -6.59 0.47
CA VAL A 49 0.76 -6.75 0.36
C VAL A 49 1.23 -5.94 -0.85
N VAL A 50 2.20 -5.07 -0.62
CA VAL A 50 2.78 -4.16 -1.61
C VAL A 50 4.28 -4.45 -1.68
N ARG A 51 4.76 -4.85 -2.86
CA ARG A 51 6.17 -5.16 -3.10
C ARG A 51 6.93 -3.86 -3.34
N VAL A 52 7.86 -3.54 -2.46
CA VAL A 52 8.62 -2.28 -2.48
C VAL A 52 10.06 -2.57 -2.85
N GLY A 53 10.56 -1.94 -3.91
CA GLY A 53 11.98 -2.04 -4.26
C GLY A 53 12.87 -1.43 -3.17
N TRP A 54 13.92 -2.16 -2.79
CA TRP A 54 14.87 -1.77 -1.75
C TRP A 54 16.31 -1.83 -2.27
N PHE A 55 17.02 -0.72 -2.13
CA PHE A 55 18.45 -0.62 -2.42
C PHE A 55 19.05 0.38 -1.43
N ASP A 56 20.34 0.20 -1.12
CA ASP A 56 21.07 1.12 -0.25
C ASP A 56 21.30 2.45 -0.98
N SER A 57 20.93 3.56 -0.34
CA SER A 57 20.99 4.91 -0.89
C SER A 57 21.03 5.98 0.20
N THR A 58 21.06 7.24 -0.19
CA THR A 58 20.90 8.38 0.73
C THR A 58 19.52 8.39 1.42
N PHE A 59 18.51 7.71 0.86
CA PHE A 59 17.14 7.68 1.39
C PHE A 59 16.78 6.38 2.10
N ASN A 60 17.55 5.31 1.89
CA ASN A 60 17.31 3.98 2.44
C ASN A 60 18.63 3.39 2.91
N SER A 61 18.68 2.94 4.15
CA SER A 61 19.87 2.25 4.68
C SER A 61 19.49 1.20 5.72
N ILE A 62 20.43 0.31 6.01
CA ILE A 62 20.34 -0.64 7.11
C ILE A 62 21.26 -0.16 8.23
N ASP A 63 20.71 -0.02 9.44
CA ASP A 63 21.52 0.38 10.60
C ASP A 63 22.38 -0.76 11.15
N ALA A 64 23.21 -0.45 12.14
CA ALA A 64 24.12 -1.42 12.77
C ALA A 64 23.41 -2.63 13.43
N TYR A 65 22.09 -2.55 13.63
CA TYR A 65 21.27 -3.62 14.22
C TYR A 65 20.47 -4.39 13.16
N GLY A 66 20.69 -4.13 11.87
CA GLY A 66 19.97 -4.80 10.78
C GLY A 66 18.58 -4.22 10.51
N ARG A 67 18.26 -3.04 11.05
CA ARG A 67 16.94 -2.41 10.87
C ARG A 67 16.96 -1.51 9.65
N ARG A 68 15.89 -1.56 8.85
CA ARG A 68 15.64 -0.61 7.76
C ARG A 68 15.40 0.79 8.33
N THR A 69 16.08 1.77 7.79
CA THR A 69 15.98 3.18 8.17
C THR A 69 16.09 4.07 6.93
N GLY A 70 15.94 5.38 7.11
CA GLY A 70 16.08 6.37 6.06
C GLY A 70 14.75 7.04 5.69
N TYR A 71 14.85 8.18 5.02
CA TYR A 71 13.71 9.02 4.70
C TYR A 71 12.62 8.29 3.90
N ALA A 72 12.99 7.55 2.86
CA ALA A 72 12.02 6.84 2.03
C ALA A 72 11.34 5.70 2.80
N TYR A 73 12.10 4.97 3.63
CA TYR A 73 11.54 3.96 4.54
C TYR A 73 10.51 4.55 5.50
N GLU A 74 10.86 5.62 6.22
CA GLU A 74 9.95 6.26 7.18
C GLU A 74 8.71 6.87 6.50
N TYR A 75 8.89 7.43 5.30
CA TYR A 75 7.79 7.94 4.48
C TYR A 75 6.81 6.83 4.11
N GLN A 76 7.32 5.68 3.65
CA GLN A 76 6.50 4.50 3.37
C GLN A 76 5.79 4.00 4.63
N ARG A 77 6.49 3.91 5.77
CA ARG A 77 5.88 3.48 7.04
C ARG A 77 4.70 4.36 7.44
N LYS A 78 4.76 5.67 7.21
CA LYS A 78 3.62 6.58 7.39
C LYS A 78 2.48 6.25 6.44
N ILE A 79 2.76 6.03 5.15
CA ILE A 79 1.74 5.61 4.17
C ILE A 79 1.03 4.33 4.64
N ALA A 80 1.79 3.30 5.04
CA ALA A 80 1.23 2.04 5.56
C ALA A 80 0.33 2.25 6.77
N ALA A 81 0.64 3.20 7.67
CA ALA A 81 -0.22 3.51 8.80
C ALA A 81 -1.57 4.12 8.40
N TYR A 82 -1.64 4.84 7.27
CA TYR A 82 -2.89 5.38 6.73
C TYR A 82 -3.66 4.38 5.87
N THR A 83 -2.96 3.48 5.17
CA THR A 83 -3.58 2.60 4.17
C THR A 83 -3.78 1.16 4.64
N GLY A 84 -3.20 0.77 5.78
CA GLY A 84 -3.17 -0.61 6.24
C GLY A 84 -2.30 -1.55 5.37
N TRP A 85 -1.44 -1.00 4.50
CA TRP A 85 -0.58 -1.79 3.62
C TRP A 85 0.50 -2.55 4.39
N GLN A 86 0.79 -3.77 3.93
CA GLN A 86 1.92 -4.56 4.38
C GLN A 86 3.01 -4.49 3.30
N TYR A 87 4.25 -4.19 3.68
CA TYR A 87 5.34 -4.10 2.70
C TYR A 87 6.18 -5.35 2.67
N GLU A 88 6.41 -5.85 1.46
CA GLU A 88 7.41 -6.86 1.15
C GLU A 88 8.56 -6.18 0.39
N TYR A 89 9.77 -6.17 0.95
CA TYR A 89 10.90 -5.50 0.34
C TYR A 89 11.63 -6.42 -0.63
N VAL A 90 11.77 -5.98 -1.89
CA VAL A 90 12.51 -6.69 -2.95
C VAL A 90 13.85 -6.00 -3.14
N GLU A 91 14.93 -6.69 -2.79
CA GLU A 91 16.29 -6.13 -2.86
C GLU A 91 16.90 -6.22 -4.27
N GLY A 92 17.68 -5.23 -4.66
CA GLY A 92 18.38 -5.22 -5.95
C GLY A 92 19.15 -3.92 -6.21
N SER A 93 19.74 -3.81 -7.40
CA SER A 93 20.28 -2.52 -7.87
C SER A 93 19.14 -1.58 -8.25
N TRP A 94 19.32 -0.26 -8.13
CA TRP A 94 18.32 0.72 -8.57
C TRP A 94 17.89 0.49 -10.03
N VAL A 95 18.87 0.21 -10.92
CA VAL A 95 18.63 -0.03 -12.35
C VAL A 95 17.74 -1.25 -12.58
N ASP A 96 17.91 -2.31 -11.80
CA ASP A 96 17.11 -3.53 -11.95
C ASP A 96 15.73 -3.37 -11.31
N LEU A 97 15.64 -2.68 -10.18
CA LEU A 97 14.38 -2.38 -9.52
C LEU A 97 13.50 -1.46 -10.38
N LEU A 98 14.08 -0.47 -11.05
CA LEU A 98 13.34 0.38 -12.00
C LEU A 98 12.72 -0.45 -13.13
N LYS A 99 13.47 -1.39 -13.71
CA LYS A 99 12.93 -2.31 -14.73
C LYS A 99 11.84 -3.21 -14.16
N LYS A 100 12.02 -3.71 -12.94
CA LYS A 100 11.00 -4.52 -12.24
C LYS A 100 9.71 -3.74 -12.04
N LEU A 101 9.80 -2.46 -11.68
CA LEU A 101 8.64 -1.58 -11.56
C LEU A 101 7.92 -1.45 -12.91
N GLN A 102 8.65 -1.17 -13.99
CA GLN A 102 8.08 -1.05 -15.35
C GLN A 102 7.44 -2.34 -15.85
N ARG A 103 7.88 -3.50 -15.35
CA ARG A 103 7.30 -4.82 -15.67
C ARG A 103 6.20 -5.26 -14.71
N GLY A 104 5.88 -4.47 -13.68
CA GLY A 104 4.89 -4.83 -12.66
C GLY A 104 5.34 -5.94 -11.69
N GLU A 105 6.64 -6.22 -11.62
CA GLU A 105 7.22 -7.18 -10.66
C GLU A 105 7.38 -6.61 -9.26
N ILE A 106 7.41 -5.28 -9.13
CA ILE A 106 7.26 -4.55 -7.87
C ILE A 106 6.20 -3.47 -8.05
N ASP A 107 5.63 -3.01 -6.93
CA ASP A 107 4.49 -2.08 -6.92
C ASP A 107 4.92 -0.65 -6.59
N LEU A 108 6.01 -0.47 -5.82
CA LEU A 108 6.55 0.83 -5.42
C LEU A 108 8.07 0.86 -5.51
N LEU A 109 8.62 2.00 -5.91
CA LEU A 109 10.05 2.31 -5.84
C LEU A 109 10.22 3.79 -5.47
N ALA A 110 11.02 4.06 -4.44
CA ALA A 110 11.43 5.42 -4.09
C ALA A 110 12.62 5.87 -4.94
N ASP A 111 13.01 7.15 -4.83
CA ASP A 111 14.18 7.70 -5.55
C ASP A 111 14.04 7.51 -7.09
N VAL A 112 12.88 7.93 -7.60
CA VAL A 112 12.57 7.90 -9.03
C VAL A 112 12.17 9.31 -9.46
N SER A 113 13.10 10.00 -10.14
CA SER A 113 12.83 11.35 -10.67
C SER A 113 11.70 11.34 -11.71
N TYR A 114 11.01 12.47 -11.85
CA TYR A 114 10.10 12.65 -12.97
C TYR A 114 10.88 12.67 -14.29
N LYS A 115 10.42 11.86 -15.25
CA LYS A 115 10.85 11.92 -16.64
C LYS A 115 9.65 11.61 -17.53
N GLU A 116 9.51 12.36 -18.61
CA GLU A 116 8.38 12.19 -19.53
C GLU A 116 8.36 10.79 -20.18
N ASP A 117 9.55 10.21 -20.42
CA ASP A 117 9.71 8.85 -20.93
C ASP A 117 9.24 7.74 -19.97
N ARG A 118 8.96 8.06 -18.69
CA ARG A 118 8.45 7.10 -17.70
C ARG A 118 6.92 7.04 -17.64
N VAL A 119 6.23 8.14 -17.98
CA VAL A 119 4.77 8.30 -17.79
C VAL A 119 3.93 7.25 -18.54
N GLY A 120 4.48 6.62 -19.59
CA GLY A 120 3.82 5.54 -20.32
C GLY A 120 4.03 4.12 -19.77
N THR A 121 4.94 3.93 -18.82
CA THR A 121 5.34 2.58 -18.32
C THR A 121 5.17 2.41 -16.82
N MET A 122 4.96 3.50 -16.08
CA MET A 122 4.74 3.50 -14.64
C MET A 122 3.91 4.71 -14.23
N LEU A 123 3.32 4.65 -13.04
CA LEU A 123 2.68 5.79 -12.41
C LEU A 123 3.67 6.50 -11.48
N LEU A 124 3.62 7.82 -11.48
CA LEU A 124 4.32 8.66 -10.51
C LEU A 124 3.31 9.24 -9.52
N SER A 125 3.72 9.44 -8.27
CA SER A 125 2.87 10.06 -7.27
C SER A 125 2.52 11.49 -7.68
N HIS A 126 1.31 11.93 -7.35
CA HIS A 126 0.87 13.29 -7.64
C HIS A 126 1.73 14.34 -6.93
N TYR A 127 2.16 14.04 -5.70
CA TYR A 127 3.10 14.86 -4.93
C TYR A 127 4.48 14.22 -4.94
N ALA A 128 5.51 15.06 -5.09
CA ALA A 128 6.89 14.62 -4.98
C ALA A 128 7.20 14.19 -3.54
N MET A 129 8.01 13.14 -3.38
CA MET A 129 8.55 12.73 -2.09
C MET A 129 9.54 13.76 -1.54
N GLY A 130 10.21 14.51 -2.43
CA GLY A 130 11.18 15.55 -2.11
C GLY A 130 11.76 16.17 -3.38
N GLU A 131 12.63 17.15 -3.20
CA GLU A 131 13.45 17.78 -4.24
C GLU A 131 14.93 17.47 -3.97
N GLU A 132 15.73 17.40 -5.03
CA GLU A 132 17.13 17.02 -4.97
C GLU A 132 17.99 18.02 -5.77
N ASP A 133 19.09 18.44 -5.15
CA ASP A 133 20.18 19.12 -5.86
C ASP A 133 21.24 18.09 -6.26
N TYR A 134 21.71 18.17 -7.51
CA TYR A 134 22.72 17.27 -8.02
C TYR A 134 24.14 17.85 -7.91
N TYR A 135 25.05 17.05 -7.36
CA TYR A 135 26.46 17.39 -7.19
C TYR A 135 27.33 16.36 -7.89
N ILE A 136 28.47 16.82 -8.42
CA ILE A 136 29.53 15.94 -8.93
C ILE A 136 30.53 15.73 -7.79
N PHE A 137 30.68 14.49 -7.36
CA PHE A 137 31.69 14.13 -6.37
C PHE A 137 33.01 13.78 -7.06
N ILE A 138 34.09 14.36 -6.56
CA ILE A 138 35.45 14.12 -7.04
C ILE A 138 36.32 13.66 -5.87
N ASP A 139 37.34 12.85 -6.17
CA ASP A 139 38.40 12.56 -5.21
C ASP A 139 39.34 13.78 -5.16
N PRO A 140 39.39 14.54 -4.05
CA PRO A 140 40.17 15.78 -3.99
C PRO A 140 41.67 15.53 -4.17
N ASP A 141 42.17 14.35 -3.83
CA ASP A 141 43.60 14.02 -3.91
C ASP A 141 44.04 13.55 -5.30
N LYS A 142 43.09 13.15 -6.15
CA LYS A 142 43.35 12.57 -7.48
C LYS A 142 42.81 13.38 -8.64
N SER A 143 42.05 14.43 -8.36
CA SER A 143 41.31 15.17 -9.37
C SER A 143 42.02 16.46 -9.77
N THR A 144 42.08 16.71 -11.07
CA THR A 144 42.45 18.03 -11.64
C THR A 144 41.22 18.91 -11.91
N ILE A 145 40.05 18.49 -11.43
CA ILE A 145 38.78 19.21 -11.61
C ILE A 145 38.72 20.35 -10.59
N ASN A 146 38.50 21.56 -11.09
CA ASN A 146 38.24 22.73 -10.27
C ASN A 146 36.71 22.92 -10.13
N PRO A 147 36.14 22.89 -8.91
CA PRO A 147 34.72 23.14 -8.68
C PRO A 147 34.22 24.50 -9.19
N ASP A 148 35.10 25.51 -9.23
CA ASP A 148 34.77 26.87 -9.68
C ASP A 148 34.90 27.04 -11.21
N ASP A 149 35.45 26.05 -11.92
CA ASP A 149 35.64 26.06 -13.37
C ASP A 149 35.22 24.73 -14.01
N LEU A 150 33.98 24.69 -14.48
CA LEU A 150 33.39 23.51 -15.13
C LEU A 150 34.13 23.09 -16.41
N THR A 151 34.93 23.95 -17.04
CA THR A 151 35.69 23.57 -18.24
C THR A 151 36.74 22.51 -17.94
N THR A 152 37.14 22.37 -16.67
CA THR A 152 38.06 21.31 -16.21
C THR A 152 37.47 19.90 -16.29
N LEU A 153 36.13 19.78 -16.43
CA LEU A 153 35.43 18.53 -16.70
C LEU A 153 35.60 18.05 -18.15
N ASN A 154 36.07 18.90 -19.07
CA ASN A 154 36.24 18.53 -20.47
C ASN A 154 37.18 17.32 -20.63
N GLY A 155 36.71 16.33 -21.40
CA GLY A 155 37.43 15.06 -21.62
C GLY A 155 37.45 14.12 -20.41
N LYS A 156 36.83 14.46 -19.28
CA LYS A 156 36.69 13.55 -18.13
C LYS A 156 35.51 12.59 -18.33
N ARG A 157 35.52 11.49 -17.58
CA ARG A 157 34.45 10.49 -17.56
C ARG A 157 33.70 10.60 -16.24
N LEU A 158 32.37 10.74 -16.32
CA LEU A 158 31.49 10.77 -15.16
C LEU A 158 30.75 9.42 -15.02
N GLY A 159 30.67 8.91 -13.80
CA GLY A 159 29.88 7.73 -13.46
C GLY A 159 28.49 8.14 -12.97
N VAL A 160 27.45 7.56 -13.57
CA VAL A 160 26.04 7.75 -13.16
C VAL A 160 25.26 6.46 -13.33
N TYR A 161 24.09 6.35 -12.67
CA TYR A 161 23.18 5.24 -12.92
C TYR A 161 22.60 5.30 -14.33
N LYS A 162 22.59 4.16 -15.02
CA LYS A 162 21.96 4.02 -16.33
C LYS A 162 20.44 4.19 -16.21
N GLY A 163 19.83 5.00 -17.05
CA GLY A 163 18.40 5.33 -17.06
C GLY A 163 18.00 6.41 -16.05
N SER A 164 18.96 7.00 -15.34
CA SER A 164 18.73 8.07 -14.37
C SER A 164 18.49 9.42 -15.06
N LEU A 165 17.98 10.39 -14.30
CA LEU A 165 17.81 11.76 -14.81
C LEU A 165 19.19 12.41 -15.05
N GLN A 166 20.17 12.12 -14.21
CA GLN A 166 21.54 12.61 -14.32
C GLN A 166 22.21 12.13 -15.61
N GLU A 167 21.97 10.89 -16.05
CA GLU A 167 22.45 10.40 -17.35
C GLU A 167 21.89 11.23 -18.51
N GLN A 168 20.63 11.65 -18.44
CA GLN A 168 20.03 12.50 -19.47
C GLN A 168 20.61 13.92 -19.45
N ILE A 169 20.75 14.51 -18.26
CA ILE A 169 21.30 15.86 -18.09
C ILE A 169 22.75 15.94 -18.58
N LEU A 170 23.59 14.96 -18.24
CA LEU A 170 25.02 14.96 -18.57
C LEU A 170 25.35 14.50 -19.99
N LYS A 171 24.38 13.97 -20.73
CA LYS A 171 24.54 13.61 -22.15
C LYS A 171 24.17 14.74 -23.12
N GLY A 172 23.52 15.80 -22.63
CA GLY A 172 23.19 17.00 -23.39
C GLY A 172 24.41 17.91 -23.55
#